data_AF-A0A4Q3T5H7-F1
#
_entry.id   AF-A0A4Q3T5H7-F1
#
_cell.length_a   1.000
_cell.length_b   1.000
_cell.length_c   1.000
_cell.angle_alpha   90.00
_cell.angle_beta   90.00
_cell.angle_gamma   90.00
#
_symmetry.space_group_name_H-M   'P 1'
#
loop_
_entity.id
_entity.type
_entity.pdbx_description
1 polymer ?
#
loop_
_entity_poly.entity_id
_entity_poly.type
_entity_poly.pdbx_seq_one_letter_code
_entity_poly.pdbx_strand_id
1 'polypeptide(L)'
;MCLSGPLFAAGGEGLTAPVKLAPYDAARASCRAPPGLQKKLVFVQDNRREFMQGAGRGLEAAARARGLGFGVAFANNDPALMIKLVGGIATDKTGAMVVAPIDPPSLAPALKNVIGAGAYVG
;
A
#
# COMPACT_ATOMS: atom_id res chain seq x y z
N MET A 1 -40.80 42.50 3.81
CA MET A 1 -40.56 41.25 3.06
C MET A 1 -39.21 41.39 2.37
N CYS A 2 -38.15 40.75 2.89
CA CYS A 2 -36.83 40.76 2.26
C CYS A 2 -36.55 39.36 1.70
N LEU A 3 -36.17 39.32 0.43
CA LEU A 3 -35.95 38.14 -0.40
C LEU A 3 -34.72 37.35 0.07
N SER A 4 -34.90 36.04 0.31
CA SER A 4 -33.82 35.08 0.49
C SER A 4 -33.04 34.91 -0.82
N GLY A 5 -31.79 35.37 -0.85
CA GLY A 5 -30.82 34.97 -1.87
C GLY A 5 -30.28 33.55 -1.60
N PRO A 6 -29.73 32.86 -2.62
CA PRO A 6 -29.23 31.50 -2.46
C PRO A 6 -28.01 31.50 -1.53
N LEU A 7 -27.99 30.56 -0.57
CA LEU A 7 -26.83 30.24 0.24
C LEU A 7 -25.77 29.62 -0.67
N PHE A 8 -24.68 30.35 -0.90
CA PHE A 8 -23.45 29.77 -1.42
C PHE A 8 -22.97 28.71 -0.42
N ALA A 9 -22.76 27.48 -0.88
CA ALA A 9 -22.12 26.44 -0.08
C ALA A 9 -20.75 26.95 0.38
N ALA A 10 -20.55 27.02 1.69
CA ALA A 10 -19.31 27.47 2.29
C ALA A 10 -18.18 26.49 1.93
N GLY A 11 -17.40 26.81 0.89
CA GLY A 11 -16.22 26.07 0.46
C GLY A 11 -15.01 26.22 1.40
N GLY A 12 -15.23 26.05 2.71
CA GLY A 12 -14.20 26.22 3.75
C GLY A 12 -13.98 24.99 4.63
N GLU A 13 -14.83 23.96 4.54
CA GLU A 13 -14.62 22.72 5.28
C GLU A 13 -13.59 21.86 4.55
N GLY A 14 -12.36 21.83 5.06
CA GLY A 14 -11.31 20.97 4.54
C GLY A 14 -11.74 19.49 4.53
N LEU A 15 -11.18 18.70 3.60
CA LEU A 15 -11.52 17.27 3.41
C LEU A 15 -11.30 16.39 4.67
N THR A 16 -10.59 16.93 5.67
CA THR A 16 -10.31 16.27 6.96
C THR A 16 -10.38 17.29 8.09
N ALA A 17 -10.89 16.87 9.25
CA ALA A 17 -10.79 17.64 10.48
C ALA A 17 -9.38 17.49 11.09
N PRO A 18 -8.76 18.55 11.62
CA PRO A 18 -7.50 18.44 12.36
C PRO A 18 -7.66 17.51 13.57
N VAL A 19 -6.74 16.56 13.73
CA VAL A 19 -6.66 15.70 14.91
C VAL A 19 -5.41 16.09 15.70
N LYS A 20 -5.58 16.48 16.97
CA LYS A 20 -4.45 16.73 17.88
C LYS A 20 -3.86 15.40 18.33
N LEU A 21 -2.68 15.06 17.82
CA LEU A 21 -1.94 13.88 18.27
C LEU A 21 -1.32 14.12 19.66
N ALA A 22 -1.13 13.04 20.42
CA ALA A 22 -0.38 13.11 21.68
C ALA A 22 1.08 13.55 21.42
N PRO A 23 1.74 14.23 22.37
CA PRO A 23 3.17 14.52 22.27
C PRO A 23 3.98 13.24 22.05
N TYR A 24 5.09 13.35 21.31
CA TYR A 24 6.04 12.25 21.16
C TYR A 24 6.60 11.83 22.53
N ASP A 25 6.52 10.53 22.83
CA ASP A 25 7.07 9.93 24.03
C ASP A 25 8.18 8.95 23.63
N ALA A 26 9.43 9.34 23.91
CA ALA A 26 10.60 8.52 23.61
C ALA A 26 10.71 7.25 24.46
N ALA A 27 10.03 7.19 25.61
CA ALA A 27 9.99 6.02 26.48
C ALA A 27 8.90 5.02 26.07
N ARG A 28 8.04 5.39 25.12
CA ARG A 28 6.98 4.52 24.63
C ARG A 28 7.58 3.31 23.94
N ALA A 29 7.08 2.13 24.29
CA ALA A 29 7.51 0.89 23.65
C ALA A 29 7.31 0.96 22.13
N SER A 30 8.33 0.56 21.37
CA SER A 30 8.24 0.49 19.92
C SER A 30 7.14 -0.49 19.49
N CYS A 31 6.44 -0.17 18.41
CA CYS A 31 5.50 -1.10 17.80
C CYS A 31 6.23 -2.40 17.42
N ARG A 32 5.62 -3.54 17.73
CA ARG A 32 6.12 -4.85 17.30
C ARG A 32 5.45 -5.22 15.99
N ALA A 33 6.22 -5.81 15.07
CA ALA A 33 5.65 -6.40 13.87
C ALA A 33 4.63 -7.49 14.25
N PRO A 34 3.48 -7.58 13.54
CA PRO A 34 2.52 -8.65 13.78
C PRO A 34 3.16 -10.05 13.64
N PRO A 35 2.76 -11.03 14.47
CA PRO A 35 3.37 -12.34 14.46
C PRO A 35 3.07 -13.09 13.16
N GLY A 36 4.08 -13.83 12.68
CA GLY A 36 3.95 -14.73 11.53
C GLY A 36 4.15 -14.08 10.16
N LEU A 37 4.51 -12.80 10.08
CA LEU A 37 4.96 -12.20 8.83
C LEU A 37 6.28 -12.80 8.35
N GLN A 38 6.34 -13.14 7.07
CA GLN A 38 7.52 -13.67 6.42
C GLN A 38 8.49 -12.55 6.06
N LYS A 39 9.80 -12.82 6.20
CA LYS A 39 10.87 -11.95 5.68
C LYS A 39 10.96 -12.05 4.16
N LYS A 40 9.92 -11.58 3.47
CA LYS A 40 9.73 -11.66 2.02
C LYS A 40 9.24 -10.32 1.48
N LEU A 41 9.86 -9.89 0.37
CA LEU A 41 9.43 -8.78 -0.47
C LEU A 41 8.81 -9.34 -1.75
N VAL A 42 7.60 -8.92 -2.09
CA VAL A 42 6.98 -9.23 -3.39
C VAL A 42 6.81 -7.96 -4.21
N PHE A 43 7.25 -8.00 -5.47
CA PHE A 43 6.97 -6.95 -6.43
C PHE A 43 5.76 -7.34 -7.30
N VAL A 44 4.67 -6.60 -7.17
CA VAL A 44 3.47 -6.77 -7.99
C VAL A 44 3.57 -5.86 -9.21
N GLN A 45 3.80 -6.48 -10.36
CA GLN A 45 4.08 -5.80 -11.62
C GLN A 45 2.83 -5.75 -12.51
N ASP A 46 2.60 -4.59 -13.12
CA ASP A 46 1.58 -4.38 -14.15
C ASP A 46 1.94 -5.13 -15.45
N ASN A 47 3.15 -4.94 -15.99
CA ASN A 47 3.61 -5.45 -17.28
C ASN A 47 5.10 -5.88 -17.24
N ARG A 48 5.63 -6.31 -18.40
CA ARG A 48 7.02 -6.75 -18.57
C ARG A 48 7.89 -5.74 -19.30
N ARG A 49 7.52 -4.45 -19.33
CA ARG A 49 8.39 -3.42 -19.91
C ARG A 49 9.76 -3.45 -19.25
N GLU A 50 10.81 -3.13 -19.99
CA GLU A 50 12.18 -3.16 -19.47
C GLU A 50 12.36 -2.33 -18.20
N PHE A 51 11.64 -1.21 -18.11
CA PHE A 51 11.57 -0.39 -16.90
C PHE A 51 11.13 -1.21 -15.67
N MET A 52 10.06 -2.00 -15.79
CA MET A 52 9.54 -2.84 -14.70
C MET A 52 10.53 -3.93 -14.33
N GLN A 53 11.18 -4.54 -15.32
CA GLN A 53 12.21 -5.54 -15.07
C GLN A 53 13.44 -4.93 -14.37
N GLY A 54 13.83 -3.71 -14.76
CA GLY A 54 14.89 -2.95 -14.13
C GLY A 54 14.59 -2.63 -12.66
N ALA A 55 13.38 -2.13 -12.38
CA ALA A 55 12.90 -1.94 -11.02
C ALA A 55 12.92 -3.25 -10.22
N GLY A 56 12.45 -4.35 -10.81
CA GLY A 56 12.46 -5.67 -10.20
C GLY A 56 13.87 -6.15 -9.80
N ARG A 57 14.87 -5.98 -10.67
CA ARG A 57 16.27 -6.31 -10.35
C ARG A 57 16.82 -5.47 -9.19
N GLY A 58 16.49 -4.18 -9.14
CA GLY A 58 16.87 -3.31 -8.03
C GLY A 58 16.24 -3.74 -6.71
N LEU A 59 14.95 -4.08 -6.72
CA LEU A 59 14.22 -4.59 -5.55
C LEU A 59 14.77 -5.93 -5.08
N GLU A 60 15.11 -6.84 -5.99
CA GLU A 60 15.74 -8.12 -5.66
C GLU A 60 17.09 -7.92 -4.97
N ALA A 61 17.95 -7.07 -5.52
CA ALA A 61 19.24 -6.76 -4.92
C ALA A 61 19.08 -6.15 -3.52
N ALA A 62 18.13 -5.22 -3.36
CA ALA A 62 17.82 -4.58 -2.09
C ALA A 62 17.24 -5.54 -1.04
N ALA A 63 16.40 -6.49 -1.46
CA ALA A 63 15.86 -7.55 -0.63
C ALA A 63 16.96 -8.49 -0.13
N ARG A 64 17.82 -8.95 -1.04
CA ARG A 64 18.97 -9.81 -0.72
C ARG A 64 19.91 -9.16 0.27
N ALA A 65 20.25 -7.88 0.07
CA ALA A 65 21.12 -7.13 0.99
C ALA A 65 20.53 -7.01 2.42
N ARG A 66 19.22 -7.18 2.58
CA ARG A 66 18.51 -7.15 3.86
C ARG A 66 18.10 -8.54 4.38
N GLY A 67 18.55 -9.61 3.72
CA GLY A 67 18.20 -10.99 4.09
C GLY A 67 16.71 -11.31 3.91
N LEU A 68 16.05 -10.70 2.93
CA LEU A 68 14.66 -10.96 2.57
C LEU A 68 14.60 -11.91 1.36
N GLY A 69 13.64 -12.83 1.37
CA GLY A 69 13.22 -13.52 0.15
C GLY A 69 12.60 -12.53 -0.83
N PHE A 70 12.76 -12.76 -2.14
CA PHE A 70 12.19 -11.92 -3.18
C PHE A 70 11.25 -12.73 -4.08
N GLY A 71 10.17 -12.11 -4.54
CA GLY A 71 9.26 -12.70 -5.52
C GLY A 71 8.63 -11.66 -6.42
N VAL A 72 8.16 -12.11 -7.58
CA VAL A 72 7.41 -11.28 -8.52
C VAL A 72 6.02 -11.86 -8.68
N ALA A 73 5.00 -11.02 -8.54
CA ALA A 73 3.63 -11.32 -8.93
C ALA A 73 3.30 -10.51 -10.19
N PHE A 74 2.92 -11.19 -11.27
CA PHE A 74 2.77 -10.56 -12.57
C PHE A 74 1.30 -10.49 -12.99
N ALA A 75 0.77 -9.27 -13.15
CA ALA A 75 -0.64 -9.03 -13.43
C ALA A 75 -0.96 -8.87 -14.92
N ASN A 76 0.02 -8.77 -15.82
CA ASN A 76 -0.18 -8.73 -17.28
C ASN A 76 -1.22 -7.69 -17.78
N ASN A 77 -1.20 -6.49 -17.21
CA ASN A 77 -2.17 -5.41 -17.46
C ASN A 77 -3.63 -5.80 -17.17
N ASP A 78 -3.88 -6.81 -16.34
CA ASP A 78 -5.21 -7.21 -15.85
C ASP A 78 -5.42 -6.72 -14.40
N PRO A 79 -6.31 -5.72 -14.17
CA PRO A 79 -6.63 -5.22 -12.84
C PRO A 79 -7.25 -6.27 -11.91
N ALA A 80 -8.11 -7.15 -12.44
CA ALA A 80 -8.77 -8.17 -11.65
C ALA A 80 -7.77 -9.24 -11.17
N LEU A 81 -6.83 -9.61 -12.04
CA LEU A 81 -5.71 -10.47 -11.67
C LEU A 81 -4.83 -9.82 -10.61
N MET A 82 -4.53 -8.52 -10.73
CA MET A 82 -3.74 -7.81 -9.72
C MET A 82 -4.40 -7.83 -8.34
N ILE A 83 -5.71 -7.59 -8.26
CA ILE A 83 -6.47 -7.68 -7.02
C ILE A 83 -6.36 -9.09 -6.41
N LYS A 84 -6.50 -10.14 -7.24
CA LYS A 84 -6.35 -11.53 -6.80
C LYS A 84 -4.94 -11.83 -6.27
N LEU A 85 -3.90 -11.36 -6.96
CA LEU A 85 -2.51 -11.53 -6.54
C LEU A 85 -2.24 -10.84 -5.20
N VAL A 86 -2.70 -9.60 -5.03
CA VAL A 86 -2.58 -8.86 -3.76
C VAL A 86 -3.33 -9.57 -2.62
N GLY A 87 -4.52 -10.13 -2.90
CA GLY A 87 -5.25 -10.95 -1.94
C GLY A 87 -4.46 -12.18 -1.47
N GLY A 88 -3.82 -12.91 -2.39
CA GLY A 88 -2.97 -14.06 -2.05
C GLY A 88 -1.76 -13.68 -1.21
N ILE A 89 -1.13 -12.53 -1.50
CA ILE A 89 0.03 -12.02 -0.75
C ILE A 89 -0.34 -11.74 0.72
N ALA A 90 -1.56 -11.23 0.98
CA ALA A 90 -2.08 -11.05 2.33
C ALA A 90 -2.21 -12.39 3.08
N THR A 91 -2.76 -13.42 2.42
CA THR A 91 -2.93 -14.75 2.99
C THR A 91 -1.59 -15.44 3.29
N ASP A 92 -0.60 -15.24 2.43
CA ASP A 92 0.76 -15.79 2.59
C ASP A 92 1.54 -15.16 3.75
N LYS A 93 1.00 -14.12 4.40
CA LYS A 93 1.68 -13.32 5.43
C LYS A 93 3.01 -12.74 4.93
N THR A 94 3.06 -12.29 3.67
CA THR A 94 4.25 -11.60 3.14
C THR A 94 4.50 -10.31 3.93
N GLY A 95 5.73 -10.08 4.38
CA GLY A 95 6.06 -8.92 5.21
C GLY A 95 6.15 -7.59 4.47
N ALA A 96 6.44 -7.60 3.17
CA ALA A 96 6.52 -6.39 2.37
C ALA A 96 6.09 -6.61 0.91
N MET A 97 5.47 -5.59 0.32
CA MET A 97 5.07 -5.58 -1.08
C MET A 97 5.38 -4.21 -1.69
N VAL A 98 5.85 -4.19 -2.93
CA VAL A 98 5.88 -3.00 -3.79
C VAL A 98 4.92 -3.23 -4.93
N VAL A 99 4.09 -2.24 -5.27
CA VAL A 99 3.05 -2.39 -6.29
C VAL A 99 3.17 -1.32 -7.36
N ALA A 100 3.15 -1.74 -8.63
CA ALA A 100 2.90 -0.85 -9.76
C ALA A 100 1.42 -1.00 -10.18
N PRO A 101 0.51 -0.15 -9.68
CA PRO A 101 -0.92 -0.36 -9.83
C PRO A 101 -1.41 -0.09 -11.26
N ILE A 102 -2.25 -0.99 -11.80
CA ILE A 102 -2.93 -0.80 -13.10
C ILE A 102 -4.13 0.14 -12.95
N ASP A 103 -4.98 -0.12 -11.95
CA ASP A 103 -6.15 0.69 -11.62
C ASP A 103 -6.20 0.95 -10.09
N PRO A 104 -5.63 2.07 -9.62
CA PRO A 104 -5.49 2.33 -8.19
C PRO A 104 -6.81 2.35 -7.40
N PRO A 105 -7.92 2.97 -7.88
CA PRO A 105 -9.19 2.98 -7.17
C PRO A 105 -9.75 1.57 -6.85
N SER A 106 -9.74 0.64 -7.82
CA SER A 106 -10.24 -0.72 -7.58
C SER A 106 -9.31 -1.56 -6.73
N LEU A 107 -8.00 -1.27 -6.75
CA LEU A 107 -7.00 -2.00 -5.96
C LEU A 107 -6.95 -1.57 -4.48
N ALA A 108 -7.36 -0.33 -4.19
CA ALA A 108 -7.22 0.27 -2.85
C ALA A 108 -7.81 -0.56 -1.70
N PRO A 109 -9.00 -1.20 -1.81
CA PRO A 109 -9.52 -2.05 -0.75
C PRO A 109 -8.61 -3.24 -0.42
N ALA A 110 -8.02 -3.88 -1.45
CA ALA A 110 -7.10 -5.00 -1.26
C ALA A 110 -5.80 -4.55 -0.57
N LEU A 111 -5.26 -3.39 -0.94
CA LEU A 111 -4.08 -2.81 -0.29
C LEU A 111 -4.34 -2.45 1.18
N LYS A 112 -5.51 -1.90 1.51
CA LYS A 112 -5.90 -1.64 2.90
C LYS A 112 -5.91 -2.91 3.74
N ASN A 113 -6.36 -4.03 3.18
CA ASN A 113 -6.32 -5.33 3.88
C ASN A 113 -4.88 -5.80 4.13
N VAL A 114 -3.98 -5.65 3.15
CA VAL A 114 -2.55 -5.98 3.31
C VAL A 114 -1.89 -5.11 4.40
N ILE A 115 -2.12 -3.79 4.37
CA ILE A 115 -1.63 -2.84 5.38
C ILE A 115 -2.18 -3.21 6.77
N GLY A 116 -3.48 -3.49 6.86
CA GLY A 116 -4.15 -3.89 8.09
C GLY A 116 -3.61 -5.21 8.67
N ALA A 117 -3.13 -6.12 7.82
CA ALA A 117 -2.46 -7.35 8.22
C ALA A 117 -1.01 -7.12 8.70
N GLY A 118 -0.49 -5.90 8.61
CA GLY A 118 0.82 -5.48 9.11
C GLY A 118 1.96 -5.54 8.10
N ALA A 119 1.67 -5.87 6.84
CA ALA A 119 2.68 -5.84 5.79
C ALA A 119 2.99 -4.40 5.37
N TYR A 120 4.26 -4.14 5.03
CA TYR A 120 4.65 -2.88 4.40
C TYR A 120 4.17 -2.86 2.94
N VAL A 121 3.62 -1.72 2.50
CA VAL A 121 3.22 -1.48 1.11
C VAL A 121 3.88 -0.19 0.63
N GLY A 122 4.59 -0.26 -0.51
CA GLY A 122 5.23 0.87 -1.17
C GLY A 122 5.04 0.87 -2.68
#